data_AF-A0A1V6IYX4-F1
#
_entry.id   AF-A0A1V6IYX4-F1
#
_cell.length_a   1.000
_cell.length_b   1.000
_cell.length_c   1.000
_cell.angle_alpha   90.00
_cell.angle_beta   90.00
_cell.angle_gamma   90.00
#
_symmetry.space_group_name_H-M   'P 1'
#
loop_
_entity.id
_entity.type
_entity.pdbx_description
1 polymer ?
#
loop_
_entity_poly.entity_id
_entity_poly.type
_entity_poly.pdbx_seq_one_letter_code
_entity_poly.pdbx_strand_id
1 'polypeptide(L)'
;MKTSLRLTAMMALVWGIGWFPSSAPAQIISVSVGNDVPVKDQIGRVLPGVNNFSNSSSLVEIRQTTPLGVIIAPDPDTGAGHPANPLMANSYIGKDAIFPGFFSETFTNRLCPTNLYFARVFDNPQADKAIYYADTAPFEGTSNDVANIIVTFGAWKLRSTGEPDIDSDGDGIPDEMENNITGTSPNDPDHDGDGFSDLFEVLFSDYLNPTEADARLELAIHAPAELSGDPHTVSWDTIAVPNMTYRLEFTDELDFENPYIEEIWSGTATETHLVVDVEDWVTNSLHKGFFRVVVPYDVP
;
A
#
# COMPACT_ATOMS: atom_id res chain seq x y z
N MET A 1 -23.14 -44.68 -75.76
CA MET A 1 -23.07 -44.45 -74.30
C MET A 1 -22.89 -42.97 -74.02
N LYS A 2 -24.00 -42.24 -73.92
CA LYS A 2 -24.07 -40.85 -73.44
C LYS A 2 -25.37 -40.77 -72.65
N THR A 3 -25.25 -40.57 -71.34
CA THR A 3 -26.35 -40.52 -70.39
C THR A 3 -27.14 -39.24 -70.59
N SER A 4 -28.46 -39.39 -70.78
CA SER A 4 -29.42 -38.30 -70.85
C SER A 4 -30.03 -38.01 -69.48
N LEU A 5 -30.20 -36.71 -69.20
CA LEU A 5 -31.12 -36.15 -68.21
C LEU A 5 -32.48 -36.88 -68.18
N ARG A 6 -33.13 -36.97 -67.01
CA ARG A 6 -34.32 -36.15 -66.67
C ARG A 6 -34.83 -36.38 -65.24
N LEU A 7 -35.32 -35.27 -64.71
CA LEU A 7 -35.97 -35.01 -63.43
C LEU A 7 -37.23 -35.86 -63.22
N THR A 8 -37.43 -36.36 -62.00
CA THR A 8 -38.77 -36.66 -61.48
C THR A 8 -38.87 -36.10 -60.06
N ALA A 9 -39.69 -35.07 -59.90
CA ALA A 9 -40.08 -34.53 -58.61
C ALA A 9 -40.92 -35.58 -57.86
N MET A 10 -40.61 -35.81 -56.59
CA MET A 10 -41.49 -36.54 -55.69
C MET A 10 -41.74 -35.67 -54.46
N MET A 11 -42.96 -35.18 -54.39
CA MET A 11 -43.54 -34.40 -53.31
C MET A 11 -43.83 -35.35 -52.15
N ALA A 12 -43.25 -35.11 -50.97
CA ALA A 12 -43.61 -35.83 -49.75
C ALA A 12 -43.73 -34.86 -48.57
N LEU A 13 -44.99 -34.58 -48.26
CA LEU A 13 -45.59 -34.23 -46.97
C LEU A 13 -44.68 -33.73 -45.83
N VAL A 14 -44.90 -32.48 -45.47
CA VAL A 14 -44.61 -31.89 -44.16
C VAL A 14 -45.47 -32.57 -43.09
N TRP A 15 -44.85 -33.14 -42.05
CA TRP A 15 -45.45 -33.30 -40.73
C TRP A 15 -44.36 -33.13 -39.66
N GLY A 16 -44.61 -32.22 -38.72
CA GLY A 16 -43.85 -32.11 -37.47
C GLY A 16 -42.80 -31.00 -37.43
N ILE A 17 -43.24 -29.73 -37.36
CA ILE A 17 -42.42 -28.71 -36.69
C ILE A 17 -42.47 -29.08 -35.20
N GLY A 18 -41.50 -29.88 -34.76
CA GLY A 18 -41.13 -29.94 -33.36
C GLY A 18 -40.57 -28.57 -33.01
N TRP A 19 -41.37 -27.75 -32.35
CA TRP A 19 -40.87 -26.60 -31.61
C TRP A 19 -39.98 -27.16 -30.49
N PHE A 20 -38.69 -27.31 -30.78
CA PHE A 20 -37.71 -27.26 -29.71
C PHE A 20 -37.69 -25.80 -29.29
N PRO A 21 -38.09 -25.43 -28.05
CA PRO A 21 -37.61 -24.17 -27.53
C PRO A 21 -36.09 -24.29 -27.55
N SER A 22 -35.44 -23.57 -28.47
CA SER A 22 -34.02 -23.28 -28.29
C SER A 22 -33.97 -22.39 -27.07
N SER A 23 -33.83 -22.99 -25.88
CA SER A 23 -33.24 -22.28 -24.77
C SER A 23 -31.83 -21.94 -25.24
N ALA A 24 -31.64 -20.73 -25.75
CA ALA A 24 -30.33 -20.13 -25.69
C ALA A 24 -29.87 -20.31 -24.23
N PRO A 25 -28.70 -20.91 -23.96
CA PRO A 25 -28.20 -20.94 -22.59
C PRO A 25 -28.26 -19.50 -22.07
N ALA A 26 -28.90 -19.31 -20.92
CA ALA A 26 -28.94 -18.02 -20.25
C ALA A 26 -27.52 -17.47 -20.24
N GLN A 27 -27.33 -16.26 -20.74
CA GLN A 27 -26.03 -15.62 -20.78
C GLN A 27 -25.53 -15.54 -19.33
N ILE A 28 -24.55 -16.36 -18.97
CA ILE A 28 -23.95 -16.35 -17.64
C ILE A 28 -23.12 -15.08 -17.60
N ILE A 29 -23.69 -14.00 -17.08
CA ILE A 29 -22.96 -12.75 -16.86
C ILE A 29 -22.08 -13.01 -15.64
N SER A 30 -20.77 -13.07 -15.82
CA SER A 30 -19.81 -13.16 -14.71
C SER A 30 -19.94 -11.95 -13.79
N VAL A 31 -19.49 -12.08 -12.54
CA VAL A 31 -19.30 -10.95 -11.63
C VAL A 31 -17.86 -10.91 -11.18
N SER A 32 -17.26 -9.74 -11.13
CA SER A 32 -15.92 -9.55 -10.57
C SER A 32 -15.99 -8.87 -9.21
N VAL A 33 -15.15 -9.30 -8.27
CA VAL A 33 -14.95 -8.65 -6.97
C VAL A 33 -13.54 -8.07 -6.96
N GLY A 34 -13.40 -6.78 -6.71
CA GLY A 34 -12.10 -6.12 -6.68
C GLY A 34 -12.13 -4.82 -5.89
N ASN A 35 -10.99 -4.16 -5.77
CA ASN A 35 -10.85 -2.89 -5.05
C ASN A 35 -10.57 -1.71 -6.00
N ASP A 36 -10.89 -0.51 -5.54
CA ASP A 36 -10.68 0.77 -6.24
C ASP A 36 -9.71 1.71 -5.53
N VAL A 37 -9.31 1.38 -4.31
CA VAL A 37 -8.20 2.00 -3.57
C VAL A 37 -7.09 0.97 -3.40
N PRO A 38 -5.82 1.28 -3.73
CA PRO A 38 -4.74 0.32 -3.61
C PRO A 38 -4.54 -0.09 -2.15
N VAL A 39 -4.40 -1.39 -1.91
CA VAL A 39 -4.02 -1.90 -0.59
C VAL A 39 -2.59 -1.49 -0.32
N LYS A 40 -2.38 -0.87 0.84
CA LYS A 40 -1.08 -0.48 1.36
C LYS A 40 -0.72 -1.34 2.56
N ASP A 41 0.57 -1.52 2.83
CA ASP A 41 1.06 -2.13 4.06
C ASP A 41 0.90 -1.18 5.26
N GLN A 42 1.45 -1.59 6.41
CA GLN A 42 1.31 -0.92 7.70
C GLN A 42 1.94 0.47 7.70
N ILE A 43 2.97 0.68 6.88
CA ILE A 43 3.69 1.96 6.73
C ILE A 43 3.34 2.65 5.40
N GLY A 44 2.17 2.34 4.83
CA GLY A 44 1.61 3.09 3.71
C GLY A 44 2.19 2.78 2.32
N ARG A 45 3.10 1.79 2.18
CA ARG A 45 3.64 1.36 0.88
C ARG A 45 2.61 0.51 0.16
N VAL A 46 2.45 0.73 -1.15
CA VAL A 46 1.50 -0.05 -1.95
C VAL A 46 1.95 -1.52 -2.01
N LEU A 47 1.05 -2.46 -1.68
CA LEU A 47 1.38 -3.87 -1.75
C LEU A 47 1.79 -4.28 -3.18
N PRO A 48 2.90 -5.00 -3.35
CA PRO A 48 3.32 -5.45 -4.66
C PRO A 48 2.34 -6.50 -5.20
N GLY A 49 2.22 -6.57 -6.52
CA GLY A 49 1.41 -7.58 -7.18
C GLY A 49 1.45 -7.45 -8.69
N VAL A 50 1.59 -8.59 -9.38
CA VAL A 50 1.60 -8.66 -10.85
C VAL A 50 0.68 -9.77 -11.29
N ASN A 51 -0.12 -9.52 -12.35
CA ASN A 51 -1.04 -10.52 -12.86
C ASN A 51 -0.30 -11.80 -13.29
N ASN A 52 -0.83 -12.96 -12.92
CA ASN A 52 -0.25 -14.30 -13.09
C ASN A 52 0.97 -14.64 -12.20
N PHE A 53 1.28 -13.82 -11.18
CA PHE A 53 2.36 -14.08 -10.21
C PHE A 53 1.83 -14.28 -8.79
N SER A 54 0.96 -15.27 -8.59
CA SER A 54 0.30 -15.52 -7.30
C SER A 54 1.25 -15.90 -6.16
N ASN A 55 2.39 -16.54 -6.46
CA ASN A 55 3.28 -17.08 -5.42
C ASN A 55 4.15 -16.01 -4.74
N SER A 56 4.24 -14.82 -5.33
CA SER A 56 5.00 -13.69 -4.80
C SER A 56 4.12 -12.51 -4.42
N SER A 57 2.79 -12.66 -4.52
CA SER A 57 1.83 -11.61 -4.25
C SER A 57 1.00 -11.95 -3.04
N SER A 58 0.68 -10.95 -2.22
CA SER A 58 -0.19 -11.05 -1.06
C SER A 58 -1.47 -11.83 -1.37
N LEU A 59 -1.77 -12.82 -0.53
CA LEU A 59 -2.97 -13.65 -0.66
C LEU A 59 -4.22 -12.82 -0.44
N VAL A 60 -5.22 -13.00 -1.31
CA VAL A 60 -6.57 -12.48 -1.09
C VAL A 60 -7.56 -13.64 -1.06
N GLU A 61 -8.35 -13.74 -0.01
CA GLU A 61 -9.43 -14.72 0.11
C GLU A 61 -10.78 -14.02 0.05
N ILE A 62 -11.68 -14.53 -0.79
CA ILE A 62 -13.09 -14.10 -0.78
C ILE A 62 -13.87 -15.17 -0.04
N ARG A 63 -14.56 -14.78 1.03
CA ARG A 63 -15.22 -15.71 1.94
C ARG A 63 -16.65 -15.27 2.22
N GLN A 64 -17.49 -16.23 2.58
CA GLN A 64 -18.82 -15.91 3.08
C GLN A 64 -18.75 -15.56 4.57
N THR A 65 -19.54 -14.57 5.01
CA THR A 65 -19.75 -14.31 6.44
C THR A 65 -20.59 -15.42 7.09
N THR A 66 -20.72 -15.41 8.42
CA THR A 66 -21.73 -16.24 9.09
C THR A 66 -23.15 -15.79 8.67
N PRO A 67 -24.20 -16.58 8.90
CA PRO A 67 -25.58 -16.14 8.62
C PRO A 67 -26.01 -14.84 9.32
N LEU A 68 -25.29 -14.40 10.36
CA LEU A 68 -25.50 -13.13 11.06
C LEU A 68 -24.59 -12.00 10.57
N GLY A 69 -23.83 -12.20 9.49
CA GLY A 69 -22.90 -11.19 8.94
C GLY A 69 -21.56 -11.10 9.68
N VAL A 70 -21.29 -11.98 10.65
CA VAL A 70 -20.04 -11.95 11.44
C VAL A 70 -18.86 -12.47 10.61
N ILE A 71 -17.76 -11.72 10.67
CA ILE A 71 -16.43 -12.09 10.17
C ILE A 71 -15.61 -12.57 11.37
N ILE A 72 -15.00 -13.75 11.25
CA ILE A 72 -14.17 -14.35 12.29
C ILE A 72 -12.71 -14.27 11.85
N ALA A 73 -11.83 -13.90 12.79
CA ALA A 73 -10.39 -13.86 12.59
C ALA A 73 -9.88 -15.22 12.02
N PRO A 74 -8.79 -15.21 11.23
CA PRO A 74 -8.14 -16.45 10.85
C PRO A 74 -7.57 -17.14 12.11
N ASP A 75 -7.30 -18.43 12.00
CA ASP A 75 -6.62 -19.17 13.05
C ASP A 75 -5.23 -18.53 13.33
N PRO A 76 -4.92 -18.23 14.60
CA PRO A 76 -3.73 -17.44 14.94
C PRO A 76 -2.41 -18.16 14.70
N ASP A 77 -2.43 -19.49 14.65
CA ASP A 77 -1.22 -20.30 14.45
C ASP A 77 -1.04 -20.64 12.96
N THR A 78 -2.11 -21.01 12.27
CA THR A 78 -2.07 -21.52 10.89
C THR A 78 -2.51 -20.53 9.81
N GLY A 79 -3.20 -19.45 10.19
CA GLY A 79 -3.78 -18.48 9.27
C GLY A 79 -5.02 -19.00 8.54
N ALA A 80 -5.45 -20.23 8.83
CA ALA A 80 -6.60 -20.83 8.19
C ALA A 80 -7.89 -20.06 8.53
N GLY A 81 -8.69 -19.73 7.52
CA GLY A 81 -10.00 -19.12 7.76
C GLY A 81 -10.95 -20.05 8.52
N HIS A 82 -11.77 -19.49 9.41
CA HIS A 82 -12.70 -20.25 10.24
C HIS A 82 -13.76 -20.98 9.40
N PRO A 83 -14.17 -22.23 9.72
CA PRO A 83 -15.15 -22.99 8.93
C PRO A 83 -16.53 -22.33 8.78
N ALA A 84 -16.93 -21.49 9.75
CA ALA A 84 -18.16 -20.70 9.67
C ALA A 84 -18.07 -19.53 8.66
N ASN A 85 -16.87 -19.21 8.17
CA ASN A 85 -16.63 -18.33 7.04
C ASN A 85 -16.03 -19.13 5.87
N PRO A 86 -16.85 -19.92 5.14
CA PRO A 86 -16.35 -20.78 4.08
C PRO A 86 -15.70 -19.97 2.95
N LEU A 87 -14.62 -20.52 2.39
CA LEU A 87 -13.88 -19.93 1.28
C LEU A 87 -14.69 -20.04 -0.02
N MET A 88 -14.85 -18.92 -0.73
CA MET A 88 -15.48 -18.86 -2.05
C MET A 88 -14.44 -18.88 -3.17
N ALA A 89 -13.34 -18.15 -3.01
CA ALA A 89 -12.24 -18.12 -3.97
C ALA A 89 -10.93 -17.69 -3.30
N ASN A 90 -9.82 -18.27 -3.78
CA ASN A 90 -8.47 -17.75 -3.56
C ASN A 90 -8.08 -16.86 -4.73
N SER A 91 -7.51 -15.71 -4.39
CA SER A 91 -7.05 -14.66 -5.27
C SER A 91 -5.74 -14.11 -4.73
N TYR A 92 -5.25 -12.99 -5.29
CA TYR A 92 -4.02 -12.36 -4.86
C TYR A 92 -3.95 -10.91 -5.36
N ILE A 93 -3.20 -10.06 -4.66
CA ILE A 93 -2.89 -8.70 -5.12
C ILE A 93 -2.19 -8.77 -6.48
N GLY A 94 -2.66 -8.02 -7.46
CA GLY A 94 -2.22 -8.05 -8.85
C GLY A 94 -3.07 -8.94 -9.76
N LYS A 95 -3.96 -9.80 -9.24
CA LYS A 95 -4.81 -10.64 -10.10
C LYS A 95 -5.73 -9.78 -10.96
N ASP A 96 -5.66 -9.98 -12.28
CA ASP A 96 -6.43 -9.25 -13.29
C ASP A 96 -6.42 -7.72 -13.08
N ALA A 97 -5.34 -7.21 -12.49
CA ALA A 97 -5.10 -5.81 -12.21
C ALA A 97 -3.91 -5.28 -13.01
N ILE A 98 -3.96 -4.00 -13.38
CA ILE A 98 -2.90 -3.32 -14.13
C ILE A 98 -1.87 -2.69 -13.18
N PHE A 99 -2.31 -2.27 -11.99
CA PHE A 99 -1.50 -1.56 -11.00
C PHE A 99 -1.31 -2.40 -9.73
N PRO A 100 -0.18 -2.25 -9.01
CA PRO A 100 0.04 -2.89 -7.71
C PRO A 100 -0.97 -2.39 -6.67
N GLY A 101 -1.20 -3.17 -5.62
CA GLY A 101 -2.20 -2.89 -4.59
C GLY A 101 -3.65 -3.18 -5.00
N PHE A 102 -3.91 -3.60 -6.23
CA PHE A 102 -5.26 -3.91 -6.72
C PHE A 102 -5.44 -5.39 -7.02
N PHE A 103 -6.65 -5.92 -6.89
CA PHE A 103 -7.04 -7.24 -7.37
C PHE A 103 -8.42 -7.20 -8.02
N SER A 104 -8.70 -8.16 -8.89
CA SER A 104 -10.02 -8.44 -9.44
C SER A 104 -10.20 -9.95 -9.61
N GLU A 105 -11.14 -10.53 -8.87
CA GLU A 105 -11.49 -11.95 -8.96
C GLU A 105 -12.80 -12.13 -9.71
N THR A 106 -12.79 -12.92 -10.78
CA THR A 106 -13.98 -13.16 -11.60
C THR A 106 -14.67 -14.47 -11.24
N PHE A 107 -15.95 -14.38 -10.87
CA PHE A 107 -16.82 -15.51 -10.58
C PHE A 107 -17.70 -15.85 -11.78
N THR A 108 -17.47 -17.04 -12.35
CA THR A 108 -18.36 -17.62 -13.36
C THR A 108 -19.65 -18.15 -12.73
N ASN A 109 -19.55 -18.74 -11.53
CA ASN A 109 -20.70 -19.05 -10.68
C ASN A 109 -20.87 -17.89 -9.69
N ARG A 110 -21.89 -17.07 -9.91
CA ARG A 110 -22.12 -15.86 -9.10
C ARG A 110 -22.28 -16.17 -7.61
N LEU A 111 -21.79 -15.24 -6.79
CA LEU A 111 -22.09 -15.17 -5.37
C LEU A 111 -23.61 -15.00 -5.16
N CYS A 112 -24.16 -15.71 -4.18
CA CYS A 112 -25.60 -15.71 -3.91
C CYS A 112 -26.04 -14.31 -3.43
N PRO A 113 -27.02 -13.66 -4.08
CA PRO A 113 -27.41 -12.29 -3.70
C PRO A 113 -27.97 -12.12 -2.29
N THR A 114 -28.44 -13.21 -1.67
CA THR A 114 -28.99 -13.17 -0.31
C THR A 114 -27.95 -13.42 0.79
N ASN A 115 -26.69 -13.70 0.41
CA ASN A 115 -25.61 -13.96 1.33
C ASN A 115 -24.69 -12.75 1.41
N LEU A 116 -24.05 -12.59 2.57
CA LEU A 116 -23.01 -11.61 2.80
C LEU A 116 -21.63 -12.26 2.70
N TYR A 117 -20.71 -11.55 2.08
CA TYR A 117 -19.33 -11.94 1.80
C TYR A 117 -18.36 -10.87 2.29
N PHE A 118 -17.09 -11.21 2.38
CA PHE A 118 -16.01 -10.26 2.61
C PHE A 118 -14.77 -10.72 1.86
N ALA A 119 -13.87 -9.80 1.58
CA ALA A 119 -12.52 -10.14 1.15
C ALA A 119 -11.56 -9.95 2.33
N ARG A 120 -10.60 -10.86 2.43
CA ARG A 120 -9.46 -10.80 3.35
C ARG A 120 -8.18 -10.72 2.56
N VAL A 121 -7.31 -9.79 2.89
CA VAL A 121 -5.94 -9.73 2.37
C VAL A 121 -4.96 -10.08 3.49
N PHE A 122 -3.91 -10.80 3.14
CA PHE A 122 -2.77 -11.06 4.02
C PHE A 122 -1.54 -10.30 3.51
N ASP A 123 -0.63 -9.92 4.39
CA ASP A 123 0.65 -9.32 4.02
C ASP A 123 1.61 -10.31 3.32
N ASN A 124 1.28 -11.61 3.34
CA ASN A 124 2.08 -12.68 2.76
C ASN A 124 1.30 -13.51 1.71
N PRO A 125 1.97 -14.09 0.69
CA PRO A 125 1.34 -15.06 -0.22
C PRO A 125 0.78 -16.32 0.46
N GLN A 126 1.27 -16.65 1.67
CA GLN A 126 0.83 -17.80 2.44
C GLN A 126 0.29 -17.36 3.80
N ALA A 127 -0.95 -17.73 4.13
CA ALA A 127 -1.62 -17.29 5.36
C ALA A 127 -0.89 -17.76 6.64
N ASP A 128 -0.19 -18.90 6.61
CA ASP A 128 0.59 -19.42 7.75
C ASP A 128 1.91 -18.67 7.98
N LYS A 129 2.31 -17.82 7.02
CA LYS A 129 3.50 -16.95 7.08
C LYS A 129 3.15 -15.48 7.23
N ALA A 130 1.87 -15.15 7.18
CA ALA A 130 1.39 -13.79 7.36
C ALA A 130 1.55 -13.33 8.81
N ILE A 131 2.01 -12.10 9.01
CA ILE A 131 1.97 -11.43 10.31
C ILE A 131 0.61 -10.72 10.42
N TYR A 132 0.14 -10.14 9.31
CA TYR A 132 -1.03 -9.29 9.27
C TYR A 132 -2.11 -9.79 8.32
N TYR A 133 -3.34 -9.43 8.63
CA TYR A 133 -4.46 -9.50 7.69
C TYR A 133 -5.37 -8.27 7.81
N ALA A 134 -6.09 -7.95 6.74
CA ALA A 134 -7.12 -6.93 6.74
C ALA A 134 -8.38 -7.48 6.09
N ASP A 135 -9.53 -7.10 6.62
CA ASP A 135 -10.84 -7.50 6.12
C ASP A 135 -11.58 -6.30 5.53
N THR A 136 -12.38 -6.54 4.50
CA THR A 136 -13.37 -5.57 4.02
C THR A 136 -14.59 -5.56 4.94
N ALA A 137 -15.39 -4.50 4.86
CA ALA A 137 -16.77 -4.59 5.35
C ALA A 137 -17.55 -5.69 4.58
N PRO A 138 -18.57 -6.32 5.21
CA PRO A 138 -19.43 -7.26 4.50
C PRO A 138 -20.10 -6.62 3.28
N PHE A 139 -20.17 -7.36 2.18
CA PHE A 139 -20.87 -6.97 0.95
C PHE A 139 -21.83 -8.06 0.48
N GLU A 140 -22.91 -7.67 -0.18
CA GLU A 140 -23.89 -8.60 -0.76
C GLU A 140 -23.37 -9.18 -2.07
N GLY A 141 -23.70 -10.45 -2.35
CA GLY A 141 -23.66 -10.94 -3.72
C GLY A 141 -24.61 -10.14 -4.61
N THR A 142 -24.46 -10.23 -5.94
CA THR A 142 -25.28 -9.40 -6.85
C THR A 142 -26.15 -10.20 -7.79
N SER A 143 -27.33 -9.66 -8.08
CA SER A 143 -28.21 -10.11 -9.16
C SER A 143 -27.52 -9.93 -10.53
N ASN A 144 -28.06 -10.58 -11.57
CA ASN A 144 -27.42 -10.70 -12.89
C ASN A 144 -27.05 -9.36 -13.58
N ASP A 145 -27.55 -8.22 -13.10
CA ASP A 145 -27.38 -6.92 -13.74
C ASP A 145 -26.12 -6.15 -13.28
N VAL A 146 -25.41 -6.62 -12.24
CA VAL A 146 -24.20 -5.97 -11.74
C VAL A 146 -22.96 -6.77 -12.14
N ALA A 147 -22.08 -6.16 -12.94
CA ALA A 147 -20.86 -6.81 -13.42
C ALA A 147 -19.70 -6.80 -12.41
N ASN A 148 -19.64 -5.80 -11.52
CA ASN A 148 -18.51 -5.61 -10.61
C ASN A 148 -18.98 -5.25 -9.20
N ILE A 149 -18.32 -5.81 -8.20
CA ILE A 149 -18.45 -5.47 -6.78
C ILE A 149 -17.12 -4.84 -6.36
N ILE A 150 -17.20 -3.61 -5.85
CA ILE A 150 -16.03 -2.87 -5.37
C ILE A 150 -15.96 -3.01 -3.85
N VAL A 151 -14.79 -3.34 -3.34
CA VAL A 151 -14.53 -3.51 -1.91
C VAL A 151 -13.38 -2.62 -1.44
N THR A 152 -13.40 -2.25 -0.17
CA THR A 152 -12.34 -1.48 0.49
C THR A 152 -11.91 -2.24 1.73
N PHE A 153 -10.60 -2.49 1.85
CA PHE A 153 -10.03 -3.13 3.03
C PHE A 153 -9.96 -2.15 4.20
N GLY A 154 -10.28 -2.64 5.40
CA GLY A 154 -10.13 -1.89 6.64
C GLY A 154 -8.68 -1.89 7.15
N ALA A 155 -8.51 -1.50 8.41
CA ALA A 155 -7.22 -1.50 9.07
C ALA A 155 -6.62 -2.91 9.19
N TRP A 156 -5.29 -2.96 9.14
CA TRP A 156 -4.53 -4.17 9.41
C TRP A 156 -4.69 -4.62 10.86
N LYS A 157 -4.67 -5.94 11.04
CA LYS A 157 -4.71 -6.61 12.33
C LYS A 157 -3.64 -7.68 12.35
N LEU A 158 -3.10 -7.92 13.53
CA LEU A 158 -2.24 -9.06 13.78
C LEU A 158 -3.03 -10.34 13.60
N ARG A 159 -2.47 -11.28 12.84
CA ARG A 159 -3.04 -12.62 12.67
C ARG A 159 -3.12 -13.36 14.01
N SER A 160 -2.13 -13.15 14.87
CA SER A 160 -1.98 -13.83 16.17
C SER A 160 -3.07 -13.45 17.18
N THR A 161 -3.52 -12.19 17.19
CA THR A 161 -4.47 -11.67 18.20
C THR A 161 -5.81 -11.25 17.60
N GLY A 162 -5.85 -10.90 16.31
CA GLY A 162 -6.99 -10.29 15.66
C GLY A 162 -7.21 -8.82 16.01
N GLU A 163 -6.23 -8.18 16.64
CA GLU A 163 -6.26 -6.78 17.08
C GLU A 163 -5.27 -5.92 16.26
N PRO A 164 -5.41 -4.59 16.28
CA PRO A 164 -4.39 -3.70 15.70
C PRO A 164 -3.02 -3.94 16.35
N ASP A 165 -1.97 -3.75 15.56
CA ASP A 165 -0.62 -3.73 16.10
C ASP A 165 -0.30 -2.35 16.70
N ILE A 166 0.50 -2.35 17.77
CA ILE A 166 0.89 -1.13 18.47
C ILE A 166 2.20 -0.60 17.89
N ASP A 167 2.46 0.68 18.14
CA ASP A 167 3.72 1.37 17.81
C ASP A 167 4.18 2.00 19.13
N SER A 168 5.15 1.34 19.77
CA SER A 168 5.49 1.56 21.18
C SER A 168 6.40 2.77 21.41
N ASP A 169 7.27 3.13 20.45
CA ASP A 169 8.11 4.33 20.51
C ASP A 169 7.58 5.50 19.66
N GLY A 170 6.59 5.26 18.81
CA GLY A 170 5.88 6.29 18.05
C GLY A 170 6.65 6.78 16.83
N ASP A 171 7.54 5.97 16.27
CA ASP A 171 8.28 6.30 15.06
C ASP A 171 7.44 6.10 13.77
N GLY A 172 6.34 5.36 13.87
CA GLY A 172 5.40 5.05 12.80
C GLY A 172 5.53 3.64 12.20
N ILE A 173 6.42 2.80 12.71
CA ILE A 173 6.49 1.36 12.40
C ILE A 173 5.85 0.57 13.56
N PRO A 174 4.87 -0.32 13.30
CA PRO A 174 4.32 -1.16 14.35
C PRO A 174 5.29 -2.24 14.87
N ASP A 175 5.20 -2.55 16.17
CA ASP A 175 6.12 -3.42 16.91
C ASP A 175 6.34 -4.80 16.25
N GLU A 176 5.31 -5.45 15.71
CA GLU A 176 5.48 -6.77 15.07
C GLU A 176 6.10 -6.63 13.68
N MET A 177 5.95 -5.51 12.98
CA MET A 177 6.68 -5.24 11.74
C MET A 177 8.16 -5.06 12.06
N GLU A 178 8.50 -4.35 13.14
CA GLU A 178 9.89 -4.16 13.51
C GLU A 178 10.59 -5.47 13.85
N ASN A 179 9.98 -6.26 14.74
CA ASN A 179 10.54 -7.53 15.19
C ASN A 179 10.69 -8.57 14.08
N ASN A 180 9.79 -8.59 13.10
CA ASN A 180 9.72 -9.68 12.12
C ASN A 180 10.16 -9.28 10.70
N ILE A 181 10.22 -7.99 10.37
CA ILE A 181 10.47 -7.50 9.00
C ILE A 181 11.68 -6.59 8.92
N THR A 182 11.77 -5.53 9.74
CA THR A 182 12.84 -4.52 9.61
C THR A 182 14.09 -4.90 10.40
N GLY A 183 13.90 -5.55 11.56
CA GLY A 183 14.99 -5.86 12.49
C GLY A 183 15.31 -4.73 13.47
N THR A 184 14.50 -3.67 13.51
CA THR A 184 14.63 -2.51 14.41
C THR A 184 14.07 -2.81 15.80
N SER A 185 14.17 -1.86 16.73
CA SER A 185 13.73 -2.07 18.11
C SER A 185 12.43 -1.32 18.39
N PRO A 186 11.36 -2.00 18.85
CA PRO A 186 10.09 -1.34 19.15
C PRO A 186 10.05 -0.38 20.33
N ASN A 187 11.20 -0.02 20.88
CA ASN A 187 11.28 0.91 21.99
C ASN A 187 12.39 1.95 21.75
N ASP A 188 12.86 2.06 20.52
CA ASP A 188 13.93 2.95 20.11
C ASP A 188 13.66 3.46 18.69
N PRO A 189 13.19 4.72 18.52
CA PRO A 189 12.73 5.23 17.22
C PRO A 189 13.86 5.49 16.21
N ASP A 190 15.12 5.22 16.59
CA ASP A 190 16.37 5.35 15.84
C ASP A 190 17.30 4.24 16.36
N HIS A 191 17.12 3.03 15.84
CA HIS A 191 17.67 1.78 16.37
C HIS A 191 19.20 1.79 16.50
N ASP A 192 19.90 2.43 15.56
CA ASP A 192 21.35 2.46 15.54
C ASP A 192 21.96 3.79 16.03
N GLY A 193 21.12 4.80 16.26
CA GLY A 193 21.46 6.05 16.92
C GLY A 193 22.23 7.03 16.04
N ASP A 194 22.04 6.98 14.72
CA ASP A 194 22.75 7.84 13.77
C ASP A 194 22.05 9.18 13.49
N GLY A 195 20.81 9.34 13.95
CA GLY A 195 19.97 10.52 13.82
C GLY A 195 18.89 10.43 12.73
N PHE A 196 18.75 9.31 12.03
CA PHE A 196 17.60 8.98 11.19
C PHE A 196 16.63 8.09 11.97
N SER A 197 15.33 8.37 11.85
CA SER A 197 14.33 7.49 12.47
C SER A 197 14.18 6.20 11.67
N ASP A 198 13.89 5.07 12.33
CA ASP A 198 13.75 3.76 11.68
C ASP A 198 12.76 3.79 10.50
N LEU A 199 11.59 4.44 10.67
CA LEU A 199 10.63 4.63 9.57
C LEU A 199 11.24 5.28 8.33
N PHE A 200 12.06 6.30 8.51
CA PHE A 200 12.67 7.04 7.39
C PHE A 200 13.60 6.10 6.61
N GLU A 201 14.45 5.37 7.31
CA GLU A 201 15.39 4.44 6.70
C GLU A 201 14.67 3.27 6.01
N VAL A 202 13.61 2.74 6.62
CA VAL A 202 12.78 1.68 6.03
C VAL A 202 12.06 2.15 4.76
N LEU A 203 11.63 3.41 4.68
CA LEU A 203 11.05 3.99 3.46
C LEU A 203 12.09 4.19 2.35
N PHE A 204 13.37 4.35 2.71
CA PHE A 204 14.48 4.58 1.79
C PHE A 204 15.53 3.46 1.84
N SER A 205 15.12 2.21 2.11
CA SER A 205 16.00 1.06 2.36
C SER A 205 16.91 0.65 1.21
N ASP A 206 16.71 1.22 0.01
CA ASP A 206 17.64 1.08 -1.12
C ASP A 206 18.92 1.92 -0.94
N TYR A 207 18.92 2.87 0.00
CA TYR A 207 19.96 3.87 0.21
C TYR A 207 20.43 3.98 1.67
N LEU A 208 19.58 3.57 2.62
CA LEU A 208 19.81 3.67 4.07
C LEU A 208 19.64 2.28 4.73
N ASN A 209 20.17 2.13 5.94
CA ASN A 209 20.12 0.87 6.68
C ASN A 209 19.65 1.08 8.14
N PRO A 210 18.40 0.69 8.47
CA PRO A 210 17.82 0.91 9.80
C PRO A 210 18.46 0.09 10.93
N THR A 211 19.55 -0.64 10.67
CA THR A 211 20.24 -1.47 11.67
C THR A 211 21.74 -1.21 11.71
N GLU A 212 22.26 -0.33 10.86
CA GLU A 212 23.67 0.03 10.81
C GLU A 212 23.85 1.51 10.46
N ALA A 213 24.47 2.24 11.39
CA ALA A 213 24.61 3.69 11.28
C ALA A 213 25.08 4.19 9.91
N ASP A 214 24.27 5.05 9.31
CA ASP A 214 24.52 5.79 8.09
C ASP A 214 25.32 7.08 8.33
N ALA A 215 25.63 7.77 7.23
CA ALA A 215 26.30 9.07 7.30
C ALA A 215 25.33 10.14 7.81
N ARG A 216 25.52 10.55 9.07
CA ARG A 216 24.76 11.64 9.70
C ARG A 216 24.69 12.89 8.82
N LEU A 217 23.59 13.62 8.94
CA LEU A 217 23.44 14.93 8.32
C LEU A 217 24.27 15.99 9.08
N GLU A 218 25.47 16.32 8.58
CA GLU A 218 26.33 17.36 9.17
C GLU A 218 26.00 18.75 8.63
N LEU A 219 25.60 19.65 9.54
CA LEU A 219 25.28 21.05 9.23
C LEU A 219 26.44 21.98 9.62
N ALA A 220 26.88 22.83 8.70
CA ALA A 220 27.93 23.82 8.93
C ALA A 220 27.46 25.24 8.67
N ILE A 221 27.84 26.17 9.55
CA ILE A 221 27.65 27.60 9.37
C ILE A 221 29.00 28.22 9.03
N HIS A 222 29.08 28.87 7.88
CA HIS A 222 30.30 29.54 7.41
C HIS A 222 30.15 31.05 7.53
N ALA A 223 31.12 31.68 8.19
CA ALA A 223 31.30 33.11 8.16
C ALA A 223 32.22 33.49 6.99
N PRO A 224 32.02 34.66 6.36
CA PRO A 224 32.93 35.17 5.35
C PRO A 224 34.33 35.40 5.94
N ALA A 225 35.36 35.26 5.11
CA ALA A 225 36.76 35.32 5.53
C ALA A 225 37.15 36.68 6.15
N GLU A 226 36.46 37.74 5.75
CA GLU A 226 36.61 39.08 6.29
C GLU A 226 35.40 39.43 7.15
N LEU A 227 35.61 40.13 8.27
CA LEU A 227 34.54 40.55 9.19
C LEU A 227 33.50 41.47 8.55
N SER A 228 33.82 42.10 7.42
CA SER A 228 32.89 42.92 6.63
C SER A 228 32.45 42.25 5.33
N GLY A 229 32.82 40.98 5.12
CA GLY A 229 32.44 40.22 3.94
C GLY A 229 31.01 39.70 4.05
N ASP A 230 30.44 39.35 2.91
CA ASP A 230 29.17 38.69 2.70
C ASP A 230 29.38 37.54 1.68
N PRO A 231 28.55 36.49 1.69
CA PRO A 231 27.51 36.17 2.66
C PRO A 231 27.97 35.16 3.74
N HIS A 232 27.26 35.13 4.87
CA HIS A 232 27.19 33.97 5.74
C HIS A 232 26.39 32.87 5.05
N THR A 233 26.85 31.62 5.16
CA THR A 233 26.16 30.48 4.54
C THR A 233 25.92 29.35 5.53
N VAL A 234 24.84 28.62 5.28
CA VAL A 234 24.60 27.30 5.87
C VAL A 234 24.86 26.26 4.79
N SER A 235 25.59 25.20 5.12
CA SER A 235 25.85 24.10 4.22
C SER A 235 25.63 22.74 4.87
N TRP A 236 25.31 21.73 4.06
CA TRP A 236 25.24 20.33 4.47
C TRP A 236 25.52 19.41 3.29
N ASP A 237 26.04 18.22 3.59
CA ASP A 237 26.09 17.13 2.63
C ASP A 237 24.71 16.46 2.53
N THR A 238 24.28 16.11 1.33
CA THR A 238 22.95 15.53 1.11
C THR A 238 22.98 14.03 1.34
N ILE A 239 21.91 13.51 1.92
CA ILE A 239 21.60 12.08 1.96
C ILE A 239 21.55 11.54 0.52
N ALA A 240 22.16 10.38 0.28
CA ALA A 240 22.35 9.78 -1.05
C ALA A 240 21.07 9.21 -1.68
N VAL A 241 19.90 9.72 -1.29
CA VAL A 241 18.60 9.38 -1.87
C VAL A 241 18.30 10.31 -3.06
N PRO A 242 18.03 9.78 -4.27
CA PRO A 242 17.75 10.60 -5.45
C PRO A 242 16.52 11.48 -5.29
N ASN A 243 16.62 12.73 -5.74
CA ASN A 243 15.56 13.73 -5.68
C ASN A 243 15.04 14.03 -4.27
N MET A 244 15.86 13.79 -3.24
CA MET A 244 15.50 14.15 -1.87
C MET A 244 15.29 15.66 -1.75
N THR A 245 14.18 16.05 -1.15
CA THR A 245 13.88 17.45 -0.85
C THR A 245 14.38 17.82 0.53
N TYR A 246 14.80 19.07 0.67
CA TYR A 246 15.27 19.63 1.92
C TYR A 246 14.58 20.96 2.17
N ARG A 247 14.45 21.31 3.44
CA ARG A 247 14.01 22.62 3.89
C ARG A 247 14.99 23.13 4.94
N LEU A 248 15.46 24.35 4.77
CA LEU A 248 16.23 25.07 5.78
C LEU A 248 15.29 26.00 6.52
N GLU A 249 15.27 25.88 7.84
CA GLU A 249 14.44 26.68 8.71
C GLU A 249 15.28 27.43 9.76
N PHE A 250 14.78 28.57 10.20
CA PHE A 250 15.35 29.37 11.28
C PHE A 250 14.34 29.61 12.39
N THR A 251 14.83 29.60 13.63
CA THR A 251 14.05 29.92 14.84
C THR A 251 14.84 30.83 15.76
N ASP A 252 14.18 31.84 16.34
CA ASP A 252 14.72 32.76 17.32
C ASP A 252 14.45 32.29 18.76
N GLU A 253 14.89 31.06 19.05
CA GLU A 253 14.64 30.24 20.25
C GLU A 253 14.63 30.98 21.62
N LEU A 254 13.53 31.68 21.91
CA LEU A 254 13.18 32.21 23.24
C LEU A 254 11.84 31.65 23.77
N ASP A 255 11.07 30.92 22.95
CA ASP A 255 9.81 30.28 23.33
C ASP A 255 9.83 28.79 22.96
N PHE A 256 9.95 27.92 23.97
CA PHE A 256 9.97 26.47 23.81
C PHE A 256 8.56 25.86 23.66
N GLU A 257 7.49 26.58 23.99
CA GLU A 257 6.12 26.06 23.85
C GLU A 257 5.55 26.34 22.46
N ASN A 258 5.98 27.42 21.81
CA ASN A 258 5.56 27.76 20.46
C ASN A 258 6.65 28.55 19.72
N PRO A 259 7.75 27.88 19.31
CA PRO A 259 8.83 28.56 18.60
C PRO A 259 8.32 29.16 17.29
N TYR A 260 8.71 30.40 16.99
CA TYR A 260 8.53 30.94 15.65
C TYR A 260 9.50 30.26 14.71
N ILE A 261 8.98 29.60 13.66
CA ILE A 261 9.79 28.87 12.69
C ILE A 261 9.55 29.52 11.32
N GLU A 262 10.63 30.02 10.72
CA GLU A 262 10.63 30.57 9.38
C GLU A 262 11.30 29.59 8.42
N GLU A 263 10.62 29.26 7.31
CA GLU A 263 11.23 28.58 6.18
C GLU A 263 12.07 29.58 5.37
N ILE A 264 13.39 29.36 5.34
CA ILE A 264 14.35 30.21 4.62
C ILE A 264 14.51 29.75 3.19
N TRP A 265 14.58 28.44 3.01
CA TRP A 265 14.84 27.83 1.73
C TRP A 265 14.22 26.44 1.68
N SER A 266 13.74 26.04 0.51
CA SER A 266 13.39 24.65 0.22
C SER A 266 13.76 24.31 -1.22
N GLY A 267 14.09 23.04 -1.45
CA GLY A 267 14.48 22.59 -2.77
C GLY A 267 14.82 21.11 -2.83
N THR A 268 14.90 20.60 -4.06
CA THR A 268 15.36 19.25 -4.34
C THR A 268 16.88 19.25 -4.47
N ALA A 269 17.55 18.30 -3.82
CA ALA A 269 18.99 18.10 -3.98
C ALA A 269 19.31 17.69 -5.43
N THR A 270 20.11 18.52 -6.09
CA THR A 270 20.71 18.24 -7.41
C THR A 270 22.21 17.98 -7.32
N GLU A 271 22.79 18.19 -6.14
CA GLU A 271 24.22 18.12 -5.85
C GLU A 271 24.41 17.40 -4.50
N THR A 272 25.61 16.88 -4.24
CA THR A 272 25.92 16.17 -3.00
C THR A 272 26.19 17.09 -1.82
N HIS A 273 26.33 18.39 -2.07
CA HIS A 273 26.65 19.41 -1.09
C HIS A 273 25.81 20.65 -1.38
N LEU A 274 24.96 21.05 -0.44
CA LEU A 274 24.11 22.23 -0.57
C LEU A 274 24.68 23.38 0.25
N VAL A 275 24.58 24.60 -0.30
CA VAL A 275 25.01 25.83 0.34
C VAL A 275 23.90 26.88 0.15
N VAL A 276 23.43 27.46 1.24
CA VAL A 276 22.38 28.48 1.26
C VAL A 276 22.91 29.75 1.89
N ASP A 277 22.70 30.88 1.22
CA ASP A 277 22.97 32.22 1.74
C ASP A 277 21.97 32.56 2.84
N VAL A 278 22.48 32.91 4.02
CA VAL A 278 21.69 33.25 5.20
C VAL A 278 22.08 34.62 5.79
N GLU A 279 22.71 35.50 5.01
CA GLU A 279 23.25 36.79 5.47
C GLU A 279 22.21 37.62 6.23
N ASP A 280 20.99 37.70 5.71
CA ASP A 280 19.90 38.46 6.31
C ASP A 280 19.50 37.93 7.70
N TRP A 281 19.51 36.61 7.89
CA TRP A 281 19.16 35.98 9.17
C TRP A 281 20.29 36.07 10.18
N VAL A 282 21.55 36.18 9.74
CA VAL A 282 22.69 36.33 10.65
C VAL A 282 22.89 37.78 11.09
N THR A 283 22.65 38.75 10.19
CA THR A 283 22.98 40.16 10.44
C THR A 283 21.80 41.06 10.78
N ASN A 284 20.60 40.77 10.25
CA ASN A 284 19.41 41.60 10.44
C ASN A 284 18.41 41.03 11.46
N SER A 285 18.61 39.79 11.93
CA SER A 285 17.78 39.22 12.98
C SER A 285 17.99 39.95 14.32
N LEU A 286 16.89 40.30 14.99
CA LEU A 286 16.90 40.94 16.31
C LEU A 286 17.44 40.01 17.41
N HIS A 287 17.52 38.70 17.13
CA HIS A 287 17.85 37.64 18.06
C HIS A 287 18.83 36.65 17.44
N LYS A 288 19.77 36.14 18.26
CA LYS A 288 20.54 34.94 17.90
C LYS A 288 19.58 33.77 17.82
N GLY A 289 19.57 33.06 16.70
CA GLY A 289 18.70 31.92 16.48
C GLY A 289 19.46 30.67 16.06
N PHE A 290 18.71 29.64 15.69
CA PHE A 290 19.19 28.33 15.30
C PHE A 290 18.70 28.00 13.90
N PHE A 291 19.58 27.40 13.11
CA PHE A 291 19.21 26.80 11.84
C PHE A 291 18.97 25.31 12.04
N ARG A 292 17.95 24.78 11.36
CA ARG A 292 17.75 23.34 11.24
C ARG A 292 17.45 22.97 9.79
N VAL A 293 18.01 21.86 9.35
CA VAL A 293 17.65 21.25 8.08
C VAL A 293 16.63 20.16 8.35
N VAL A 294 15.54 20.19 7.60
CA VAL A 294 14.46 19.23 7.67
C VAL A 294 14.36 18.51 6.33
N VAL A 295 14.22 17.20 6.38
CA VAL A 295 13.88 16.38 5.23
C VAL A 295 12.38 16.12 5.28
N PRO A 296 11.54 16.81 4.48
CA PRO A 296 10.13 16.51 4.45
C PRO A 296 9.90 15.16 3.77
N TYR A 297 9.24 14.26 4.49
CA TYR A 297 8.67 13.04 3.96
C TYR A 297 7.28 12.82 4.57
N ASP A 298 6.41 12.12 3.83
CA ASP A 298 5.08 11.81 4.32
C ASP A 298 5.16 10.64 5.31
N VAL A 299 4.85 10.91 6.58
CA VAL A 299 4.56 9.88 7.57
C VAL A 299 3.11 9.41 7.33
N PRO A 300 2.84 8.09 7.22
CA PRO A 300 1.53 7.52 6.88
C PRO A 300 0.36 7.92 7.79
#